data_AF-A0A1B6C5I4-F1
#
_entry.id   AF-A0A1B6C5I4-F1
#
_cell.length_a   1.000
_cell.length_b   1.000
_cell.length_c   1.000
_cell.angle_alpha   90.00
_cell.angle_beta   90.00
_cell.angle_gamma   90.00
#
_symmetry.space_group_name_H-M   'P 1'
#
loop_
_entity.id
_entity.type
_entity.pdbx_description
1 polymer ?
#
loop_
_entity_poly.entity_id
_entity_poly.type
_entity_poly.pdbx_seq_one_letter_code
_entity_poly.pdbx_strand_id
1 'polypeptide(L)'
;PDTDGLKLPYKKHIFISCPGEGNKLTNVEDGSELNKATCFSKKKLYVAKHVMKSINIMCQKEVNTDIQRTNRICANGQGEEIQVGYNIKNMVSLINVCYNASEVRTIYSVNILHGSRITGAEIRMARPKFIVGPDFLYPEGFDVHSLYKYPHQKEVFRKQLGRV
;
A
#
# COMPACT_ATOMS: atom_id res chain seq x y z
N PRO A 1 18.79 -24.57 6.45
CA PRO A 1 18.47 -23.15 6.70
C PRO A 1 16.97 -22.90 6.47
N ASP A 2 16.18 -23.09 7.52
CA ASP A 2 14.76 -22.78 7.51
C ASP A 2 14.60 -21.26 7.49
N THR A 3 14.19 -20.73 6.34
CA THR A 3 13.83 -19.32 6.22
C THR A 3 12.50 -19.10 6.94
N ASP A 4 12.44 -17.99 7.67
CA ASP A 4 11.40 -17.54 8.60
C ASP A 4 10.06 -17.25 7.89
N GLY A 5 9.42 -18.29 7.34
CA GLY A 5 8.18 -18.18 6.59
C GLY A 5 6.93 -18.26 7.48
N LEU A 6 5.83 -17.65 7.04
CA LEU A 6 4.51 -17.80 7.65
C LEU A 6 4.13 -19.29 7.76
N LYS A 7 4.03 -19.81 8.99
CA LYS A 7 3.59 -21.19 9.27
C LYS A 7 2.07 -21.25 9.41
N LEU A 8 1.40 -21.92 8.47
CA LEU A 8 -0.04 -22.12 8.49
C LEU A 8 -0.38 -23.59 8.83
N PRO A 9 -1.04 -23.88 9.97
CA PRO A 9 -1.41 -25.26 10.31
C PRO A 9 -2.34 -25.89 9.27
N TYR A 10 -2.32 -27.23 9.17
CA TYR A 10 -3.20 -27.96 8.25
C TYR A 10 -4.68 -27.59 8.46
N LYS A 11 -5.42 -27.42 7.36
CA LYS A 11 -6.82 -26.95 7.32
C LYS A 11 -7.07 -25.53 7.88
N LYS A 12 -6.06 -24.83 8.41
CA LYS A 12 -6.18 -23.39 8.69
C LYS A 12 -6.11 -22.62 7.39
N HIS A 13 -6.71 -21.44 7.38
CA HIS A 13 -6.81 -20.60 6.21
C HIS A 13 -6.34 -19.18 6.51
N ILE A 14 -5.89 -18.53 5.45
CA ILE A 14 -5.60 -17.10 5.38
C ILE A 14 -6.43 -16.52 4.23
N PHE A 15 -6.54 -15.20 4.21
CA PHE A 15 -7.06 -14.49 3.04
C PHE A 15 -5.88 -13.92 2.26
N ILE A 16 -5.94 -14.08 0.94
CA ILE A 16 -4.97 -13.54 0.00
C ILE A 16 -5.74 -12.60 -0.93
N SER A 17 -5.21 -11.40 -1.10
CA SER A 17 -5.80 -10.39 -1.96
C SER A 17 -4.73 -9.80 -2.86
N CYS A 18 -5.17 -9.29 -4.01
CA CYS A 18 -4.36 -8.49 -4.92
C CYS A 18 -4.93 -7.08 -4.97
N PRO A 19 -4.54 -6.18 -4.06
CA PRO A 19 -5.01 -4.80 -4.08
C PRO A 19 -4.68 -4.07 -5.38
N GLY A 20 -5.54 -3.13 -5.75
CA GLY A 20 -5.47 -2.35 -6.98
C GLY A 20 -6.61 -2.70 -7.96
N GLU A 21 -7.02 -1.70 -8.74
CA GLU A 21 -8.21 -1.80 -9.60
C GLU A 21 -8.14 -2.96 -10.61
N GLY A 22 -9.13 -3.85 -10.49
CA GLY A 22 -9.26 -5.05 -11.32
C GLY A 22 -8.10 -6.03 -11.19
N ASN A 23 -7.32 -5.96 -10.11
CA ASN A 23 -6.21 -6.87 -9.86
C ASN A 23 -6.71 -8.18 -9.21
N LYS A 24 -6.19 -9.32 -9.68
CA LYS A 24 -6.63 -10.66 -9.28
C LYS A 24 -5.44 -11.60 -9.20
N LEU A 25 -5.65 -12.77 -8.61
CA LEU A 25 -4.65 -13.83 -8.64
C LEU A 25 -4.47 -14.38 -10.06
N THR A 26 -3.22 -14.64 -10.45
CA THR A 26 -2.87 -15.31 -11.70
C THR A 26 -3.28 -16.78 -11.65
N ASN A 27 -3.74 -17.33 -12.78
CA ASN A 27 -4.15 -18.73 -12.92
C ASN A 27 -5.33 -19.14 -12.02
N VAL A 28 -6.20 -18.19 -11.70
CA VAL A 28 -7.44 -18.44 -10.95
C VAL A 28 -8.60 -17.75 -11.67
N GLU A 29 -9.33 -18.51 -12.50
CA GLU A 29 -10.44 -17.98 -13.32
C GLU A 29 -11.60 -17.48 -12.45
N ASP A 30 -11.91 -18.19 -11.36
CA ASP A 30 -12.93 -17.82 -10.35
C ASP A 30 -12.37 -16.86 -9.27
N GLY A 31 -11.25 -16.19 -9.54
CA GLY A 31 -10.54 -15.35 -8.58
C GLY A 31 -11.36 -14.11 -8.20
N SER A 32 -11.71 -14.01 -6.92
CA SER A 32 -12.28 -12.76 -6.37
C SER A 32 -11.14 -11.83 -5.92
N GLU A 33 -11.46 -10.58 -5.57
CA GLU A 33 -10.51 -9.65 -4.97
C GLU A 33 -9.92 -10.17 -3.64
N LEU A 34 -10.66 -11.06 -2.95
CA LEU A 34 -10.28 -11.64 -1.66
C LEU A 34 -10.47 -13.17 -1.66
N ASN A 35 -9.38 -13.91 -1.81
CA ASN A 35 -9.40 -15.37 -1.93
C ASN A 35 -9.05 -16.04 -0.60
N LYS A 36 -9.89 -16.99 -0.18
CA LYS A 36 -9.59 -17.86 0.95
C LYS A 36 -8.57 -18.93 0.52
N ALA A 37 -7.41 -18.94 1.16
CA ALA A 37 -6.36 -19.91 0.93
C ALA A 37 -6.21 -20.83 2.13
N THR A 38 -6.45 -22.13 1.94
CA THR A 38 -6.41 -23.13 3.02
C THR A 38 -5.16 -23.98 2.91
N CYS A 39 -4.47 -24.22 4.02
CA CYS A 39 -3.33 -25.12 4.06
C CYS A 39 -3.73 -26.54 3.69
N PHE A 40 -3.21 -27.02 2.55
CA PHE A 40 -3.47 -28.35 2.05
C PHE A 40 -2.34 -29.32 2.45
N SER A 41 -1.10 -29.01 2.09
CA SER A 41 0.08 -29.78 2.53
C SER A 41 1.38 -29.04 2.23
N LYS A 42 2.37 -29.13 3.15
CA LYS A 42 3.72 -28.55 2.97
C LYS A 42 3.65 -27.09 2.46
N LYS A 43 4.03 -26.86 1.20
CA LYS A 43 4.03 -25.56 0.50
C LYS A 43 2.86 -25.42 -0.49
N LYS A 44 1.77 -26.16 -0.31
CA LYS A 44 0.59 -26.16 -1.18
C LYS A 44 -0.62 -25.61 -0.44
N LEU A 45 -1.31 -24.69 -1.11
CA LEU A 45 -2.54 -24.06 -0.64
C LEU A 45 -3.69 -24.44 -1.57
N TYR A 46 -4.86 -24.67 -0.99
CA TYR A 46 -6.11 -24.78 -1.73
C TYR A 46 -6.74 -23.38 -1.82
N VAL A 47 -6.81 -22.83 -3.03
CA VAL A 47 -7.27 -21.47 -3.33
C VAL A 47 -8.24 -21.54 -4.49
N ALA A 48 -9.46 -21.00 -4.32
CA ALA A 48 -10.45 -20.91 -5.40
C ALA A 48 -10.58 -22.20 -6.23
N LYS A 49 -10.82 -23.33 -5.53
CA LYS A 49 -10.97 -24.68 -6.08
C LYS A 49 -9.70 -25.36 -6.62
N HIS A 50 -8.54 -24.68 -6.59
CA HIS A 50 -7.28 -25.21 -7.11
C HIS A 50 -6.25 -25.48 -6.01
N VAL A 51 -5.45 -26.53 -6.17
CA VAL A 51 -4.28 -26.78 -5.32
C VAL A 51 -3.04 -26.19 -5.99
N MET A 52 -2.45 -25.17 -5.39
CA MET A 52 -1.32 -24.43 -5.94
C MET A 52 -0.13 -24.42 -4.98
N LYS A 53 1.09 -24.40 -5.52
CA LYS A 53 2.29 -24.11 -4.70
C LYS A 53 2.23 -22.65 -4.26
N SER A 54 2.59 -22.35 -3.01
CA SER A 54 2.56 -20.99 -2.46
C SER A 54 3.36 -19.99 -3.30
N ILE A 55 4.50 -20.42 -3.87
CA ILE A 55 5.35 -19.60 -4.74
C ILE A 55 4.71 -19.24 -6.09
N ASN A 56 3.65 -19.95 -6.49
CA ASN A 56 2.93 -19.68 -7.73
C ASN A 56 1.72 -18.77 -7.51
N ILE A 57 1.44 -18.36 -6.27
CA ILE A 57 0.37 -17.42 -5.95
C ILE A 57 0.92 -16.03 -6.16
N MET A 58 0.50 -15.39 -7.24
CA MET A 58 0.92 -14.05 -7.62
C MET A 58 -0.26 -13.26 -8.13
N CYS A 59 -0.14 -11.94 -8.11
CA CYS A 59 -1.12 -11.03 -8.71
C CYS A 59 -0.85 -10.86 -10.20
N GLN A 60 -1.91 -10.63 -10.98
CA GLN A 60 -1.82 -10.36 -12.42
C GLN A 60 -1.13 -9.02 -12.69
N LYS A 61 -1.35 -8.03 -11.82
CA LYS A 61 -0.70 -6.72 -11.84
C LYS A 61 0.08 -6.49 -10.55
N GLU A 62 1.00 -5.53 -10.58
CA GLU A 62 1.64 -5.05 -9.35
C GLU A 62 0.58 -4.58 -8.34
N VAL A 63 0.78 -4.94 -7.07
CA VAL A 63 -0.08 -4.50 -5.98
C VAL A 63 0.18 -3.03 -5.73
N ASN A 64 -0.88 -2.23 -5.72
CA ASN A 64 -0.81 -0.79 -5.47
C ASN A 64 -1.51 -0.43 -4.16
N THR A 65 -1.04 0.65 -3.55
CA THR A 65 -1.68 1.26 -2.38
C THR A 65 -2.68 2.32 -2.81
N ASP A 66 -3.71 2.50 -2.01
CA ASP A 66 -4.70 3.55 -2.13
C ASP A 66 -4.50 4.63 -1.06
N ILE A 67 -5.09 5.80 -1.31
CA ILE A 67 -5.13 6.93 -0.39
C ILE A 67 -6.58 7.30 -0.13
N GLN A 68 -6.97 7.36 1.14
CA GLN A 68 -8.34 7.68 1.55
C GLN A 68 -8.37 8.81 2.57
N ARG A 69 -9.30 9.75 2.38
CA ARG A 69 -9.65 10.78 3.39
C ARG A 69 -10.36 10.14 4.57
N THR A 70 -9.97 10.53 5.78
CA THR A 70 -10.70 10.14 6.99
C THR A 70 -11.75 11.18 7.40
N ASN A 71 -11.71 12.39 6.81
CA ASN A 71 -12.45 13.58 7.25
C ASN A 71 -12.15 14.01 8.70
N ARG A 72 -11.08 13.47 9.31
CA ARG A 72 -10.63 13.88 10.64
C ARG A 72 -9.63 15.01 10.50
N ILE A 73 -9.82 16.03 11.31
CA ILE A 73 -8.89 17.15 11.40
C ILE A 73 -7.73 16.76 12.32
N CYS A 74 -6.52 17.18 11.98
CA CYS A 74 -5.30 16.94 12.75
C CYS A 74 -4.49 18.24 12.92
N ALA A 75 -3.44 18.19 13.74
CA ALA A 75 -2.54 19.31 14.00
C ALA A 75 -3.28 20.63 14.34
N ASN A 76 -4.23 20.57 15.28
CA ASN A 76 -5.03 21.73 15.74
C ASN A 76 -5.75 22.49 14.61
N GLY A 77 -6.23 21.80 13.58
CA GLY A 77 -6.93 22.46 12.46
C GLY A 77 -6.07 22.72 11.23
N GLN A 78 -4.77 22.44 11.28
CA GLN A 78 -3.84 22.75 10.20
C GLN A 78 -3.81 21.69 9.08
N GLY A 79 -4.41 20.52 9.30
CA GLY A 79 -4.43 19.47 8.29
C GLY A 79 -5.60 18.51 8.44
N GLU A 80 -5.69 17.61 7.48
CA GLU A 80 -6.62 16.48 7.47
C GLU A 80 -5.83 15.17 7.60
N GLU A 81 -6.35 14.23 8.39
CA GLU A 81 -5.81 12.87 8.46
C GLU A 81 -6.25 12.10 7.22
N ILE A 82 -5.26 11.54 6.51
CA ILE A 82 -5.45 10.63 5.39
C ILE A 82 -4.82 9.28 5.72
N GLN A 83 -5.35 8.22 5.14
CA GLN A 83 -4.82 6.86 5.27
C GLN A 83 -4.17 6.44 3.96
N VAL A 84 -3.00 5.82 4.05
CA VAL A 84 -2.31 5.16 2.94
C VAL A 84 -2.23 3.68 3.26
N GLY A 85 -2.69 2.83 2.35
CA GLY A 85 -2.87 1.42 2.64
C GLY A 85 -3.43 0.64 1.45
N TYR A 86 -4.05 -0.49 1.73
CA TYR A 86 -4.70 -1.31 0.69
C TYR A 86 -6.21 -1.24 0.84
N ASN A 87 -6.90 -0.80 -0.22
CA ASN A 87 -8.34 -0.93 -0.28
C ASN A 87 -8.68 -2.31 -0.84
N ILE A 88 -9.39 -3.11 -0.06
CA ILE A 88 -9.83 -4.46 -0.46
C ILE A 88 -11.35 -4.54 -0.25
N LYS A 89 -11.77 -4.70 1.00
CA LYS A 89 -13.19 -4.50 1.41
C LYS A 89 -13.36 -3.25 2.27
N ASN A 90 -12.34 -3.00 3.09
CA ASN A 90 -12.17 -1.82 3.91
C ASN A 90 -10.70 -1.44 3.83
N MET A 91 -10.40 -0.19 4.13
CA MET A 91 -9.04 0.31 4.16
C MET A 91 -8.20 -0.43 5.20
N VAL A 92 -7.20 -1.17 4.72
CA VAL A 92 -6.14 -1.71 5.57
C VAL A 92 -5.03 -0.66 5.61
N SER A 93 -5.14 0.29 6.54
CA SER A 93 -4.16 1.37 6.69
C SER A 93 -2.79 0.82 7.09
N LEU A 94 -1.75 1.30 6.40
CA LEU A 94 -0.35 1.07 6.74
C LEU A 94 0.26 2.31 7.38
N ILE A 95 -0.12 3.49 6.87
CA ILE A 95 0.40 4.78 7.29
C ILE A 95 -0.78 5.75 7.41
N ASN A 96 -0.90 6.40 8.57
CA ASN A 96 -1.77 7.56 8.72
C ASN A 96 -0.93 8.81 8.56
N VAL A 97 -1.42 9.79 7.82
CA VAL A 97 -0.67 11.02 7.52
C VAL A 97 -1.55 12.21 7.87
N CYS A 98 -1.02 13.15 8.64
CA CYS A 98 -1.63 14.46 8.79
C CYS A 98 -1.09 15.37 7.69
N TYR A 99 -1.96 15.77 6.78
CA TYR A 99 -1.59 16.44 5.55
C TYR A 99 -2.31 17.77 5.39
N ASN A 100 -1.54 18.81 5.04
CA ASN A 100 -2.06 20.11 4.67
C ASN A 100 -2.01 20.23 3.14
N ALA A 101 -3.18 20.15 2.50
CA ALA A 101 -3.31 20.22 1.05
C ALA A 101 -3.03 21.62 0.50
N SER A 102 -3.33 22.70 1.23
CA SER A 102 -3.07 24.07 0.73
C SER A 102 -1.58 24.38 0.63
N GLU A 103 -0.78 23.82 1.54
CA GLU A 103 0.68 23.95 1.55
C GLU A 103 1.42 22.80 0.83
N VAL A 104 0.69 21.79 0.37
CA VAL A 104 1.25 20.55 -0.22
C VAL A 104 2.28 19.92 0.73
N ARG A 105 1.93 19.86 2.02
CA ARG A 105 2.88 19.56 3.09
C ARG A 105 2.35 18.47 4.02
N THR A 106 3.20 17.48 4.27
CA THR A 106 3.00 16.53 5.37
C THR A 106 3.43 17.17 6.69
N ILE A 107 2.52 17.23 7.66
CA ILE A 107 2.82 17.73 9.01
C ILE A 107 3.47 16.61 9.83
N TYR A 108 2.86 15.43 9.85
CA TYR A 108 3.43 14.22 10.43
C TYR A 108 2.88 12.97 9.74
N SER A 109 3.57 11.85 9.92
CA SER A 109 3.07 10.54 9.53
C SER A 109 3.28 9.55 10.67
N VAL A 110 2.36 8.61 10.82
CA VAL A 110 2.37 7.55 11.83
C VAL A 110 2.26 6.22 11.11
N ASN A 111 3.23 5.35 11.36
CA ASN A 111 3.25 3.97 10.87
C ASN A 111 3.38 3.04 12.08
N ILE A 112 2.49 2.05 12.19
CA ILE A 112 2.50 1.07 13.28
C ILE A 112 3.00 -0.27 12.74
N LEU A 113 4.27 -0.58 13.03
CA LEU A 113 4.87 -1.87 12.69
C LEU A 113 4.65 -2.85 13.84
N HIS A 114 3.70 -3.77 13.66
CA HIS A 114 3.54 -4.88 14.60
C HIS A 114 4.70 -5.87 14.44
N GLY A 115 5.44 -6.16 15.52
CA GLY A 115 6.62 -7.02 15.48
C GLY A 115 6.39 -8.39 14.83
N SER A 116 5.19 -8.97 15.01
CA SER A 116 4.79 -10.23 14.37
C SER A 116 4.68 -10.17 12.84
N ARG A 117 4.56 -8.97 12.26
CA ARG A 117 4.50 -8.73 10.80
C ARG A 117 5.87 -8.49 10.19
N ILE A 118 6.91 -8.23 11.00
CA ILE A 118 8.29 -8.03 10.53
C ILE A 118 8.88 -9.36 10.04
N THR A 119 8.56 -10.47 10.71
CA THR A 119 9.05 -11.81 10.34
C THR A 119 8.64 -12.24 8.92
N GLY A 120 7.49 -11.76 8.43
CA GLY A 120 7.00 -12.04 7.07
C GLY A 120 7.28 -10.92 6.06
N ALA A 121 8.18 -9.99 6.36
CA ALA A 121 8.44 -8.84 5.50
C ALA A 121 9.05 -9.27 4.15
N GLU A 122 8.45 -8.79 3.06
CA GLU A 122 9.03 -8.91 1.73
C GLU A 122 10.04 -7.77 1.53
N ILE A 123 11.33 -8.09 1.53
CA ILE A 123 12.39 -7.12 1.22
C ILE A 123 12.49 -7.04 -0.31
N ARG A 124 11.82 -6.05 -0.90
CA ARG A 124 12.03 -5.72 -2.31
C ARG A 124 13.34 -4.97 -2.48
N MET A 125 14.19 -5.42 -3.39
CA MET A 125 15.47 -4.75 -3.70
C MET A 125 15.29 -3.48 -4.55
N ALA A 126 14.18 -3.35 -5.28
CA ALA A 126 13.91 -2.19 -6.13
C ALA A 126 12.93 -1.22 -5.45
N ARG A 127 13.27 0.07 -5.47
CA ARG A 127 12.37 1.15 -5.03
C ARG A 127 11.14 1.18 -5.95
N PRO A 128 9.91 1.18 -5.42
CA PRO A 128 8.71 1.37 -6.23
C PRO A 128 8.76 2.68 -7.01
N LYS A 129 8.05 2.73 -8.15
CA LYS A 129 7.86 3.98 -8.90
C LYS A 129 7.12 5.00 -8.03
N PHE A 130 7.39 6.28 -8.27
CA PHE A 130 6.59 7.35 -7.66
C PHE A 130 5.15 7.25 -8.16
N ILE A 131 4.22 7.37 -7.24
CA ILE A 131 2.78 7.37 -7.51
C ILE A 131 2.29 8.79 -7.26
N VAL A 132 1.59 9.36 -8.24
CA VAL A 132 0.86 10.62 -8.05
C VAL A 132 -0.43 10.28 -7.31
N GLY A 133 -0.66 10.95 -6.20
CA GLY A 133 -1.87 10.75 -5.42
C GLY A 133 -3.09 11.42 -6.06
N PRO A 134 -4.28 11.23 -5.48
CA PRO A 134 -5.52 11.84 -5.98
C PRO A 134 -5.50 13.37 -5.86
N ASP A 135 -6.29 14.04 -6.72
CA ASP A 135 -6.35 15.50 -6.86
C ASP A 135 -6.58 16.24 -5.54
N PHE A 136 -7.30 15.62 -4.62
CA PHE A 136 -7.66 16.22 -3.33
C PHE A 136 -6.45 16.51 -2.41
N LEU A 137 -5.29 15.96 -2.74
CA LEU A 137 -4.01 16.24 -2.07
C LEU A 137 -3.36 17.54 -2.57
N TYR A 138 -3.95 18.20 -3.56
CA TYR A 138 -3.34 19.36 -4.19
C TYR A 138 -4.34 20.53 -4.21
N PRO A 139 -3.84 21.77 -4.14
CA PRO A 139 -4.66 22.95 -4.43
C PRO A 139 -5.18 22.91 -5.86
N GLU A 140 -6.28 23.62 -6.12
CA GLU A 140 -6.81 23.76 -7.46
C GLU A 140 -5.76 24.38 -8.42
N GLY A 141 -5.64 23.82 -9.63
CA GLY A 141 -4.68 24.26 -10.64
C GLY A 141 -3.22 23.88 -10.38
N PHE A 142 -2.95 23.07 -9.35
CA PHE A 142 -1.59 22.68 -8.98
C PHE A 142 -1.08 21.49 -9.80
N ASP A 143 -0.10 21.72 -10.69
CA ASP A 143 0.50 20.66 -11.50
C ASP A 143 1.64 19.95 -10.75
N VAL A 144 1.32 18.81 -10.15
CA VAL A 144 2.29 17.92 -9.47
C VAL A 144 3.37 17.38 -10.41
N HIS A 145 3.09 17.22 -11.70
CA HIS A 145 4.07 16.73 -12.66
C HIS A 145 5.15 17.78 -12.94
N SER A 146 4.88 19.07 -12.70
CA SER A 146 5.87 20.13 -12.87
C SER A 146 6.89 20.18 -11.72
N LEU A 147 6.46 19.94 -10.48
CA LEU A 147 7.27 20.09 -9.26
C LEU A 147 8.58 19.30 -9.29
N TYR A 148 8.51 18.05 -9.71
CA TYR A 148 9.63 17.13 -9.66
C TYR A 148 10.48 17.16 -10.94
N LYS A 149 10.13 17.99 -11.93
CA LYS A 149 10.98 18.21 -13.10
C LYS A 149 12.21 19.00 -12.71
N TYR A 150 13.35 18.64 -13.31
CA TYR A 150 14.64 19.27 -13.07
C TYR A 150 14.62 20.82 -13.07
N PRO A 151 13.91 21.51 -13.99
CA PRO A 151 13.88 22.98 -14.00
C PRO A 151 13.27 23.60 -12.73
N HIS A 152 12.35 22.91 -12.04
CA HIS A 152 11.60 23.44 -10.90
C HIS A 152 12.13 22.94 -9.55
N GLN A 153 12.95 21.87 -9.52
CA GLN A 153 13.47 21.27 -8.28
C GLN A 153 14.19 22.27 -7.38
N LYS A 154 15.04 23.14 -7.93
CA LYS A 154 15.75 24.18 -7.14
C LYS A 154 14.77 25.13 -6.44
N GLU A 155 13.72 25.55 -7.12
CA GLU A 155 12.72 26.45 -6.56
C GLU A 155 11.90 25.76 -5.47
N VAL A 156 11.49 24.51 -5.71
CA VAL A 156 10.76 23.68 -4.74
C VAL A 156 11.57 23.46 -3.48
N PHE A 157 12.84 23.05 -3.59
CA PHE A 157 13.71 22.85 -2.43
C PHE A 157 13.93 24.15 -1.66
N ARG A 158 14.11 25.28 -2.34
CA ARG A 158 14.24 26.59 -1.67
C ARG A 158 12.98 27.00 -0.91
N LYS A 159 11.80 26.65 -1.42
CA LYS A 159 10.52 26.89 -0.75
C LYS A 159 10.33 25.97 0.46
N GLN A 160 10.69 24.69 0.35
CA GLN A 160 10.45 23.70 1.41
C GLN A 160 11.50 23.67 2.53
N LEU A 161 12.78 23.90 2.23
CA LEU A 161 13.87 23.85 3.22
C LEU A 161 14.06 25.17 3.98
N GLY A 162 13.26 26.19 3.67
CA GLY A 162 13.50 27.56 4.11
C GLY A 162 14.69 28.19 3.38
N ARG A 163 14.72 29.53 3.34
CA ARG A 163 15.89 30.26 2.84
C ARG A 163 17.11 29.86 3.69
N VAL A 164 18.07 29.18 3.07
CA VAL A 164 19.47 29.26 3.48
C VAL A 164 20.01 30.62 3.05
#